data_AF-A0A4P7QZG1-F1
#
_entry.id   AF-A0A4P7QZG1-F1
#
_cell.length_a   1.000
_cell.length_b   1.000
_cell.length_c   1.000
_cell.angle_alpha   90.00
_cell.angle_beta   90.00
_cell.angle_gamma   90.00
#
_symmetry.space_group_name_H-M   'P 1'
#
loop_
_entity.id
_entity.type
_entity.pdbx_description
1 polymer ?
#
loop_
_entity_poly.entity_id
_entity_poly.type
_entity_poly.pdbx_seq_one_letter_code
_entity_poly.pdbx_strand_id
1 'polypeptide(L)'
;MQFEIVEPARKPLVAWLERRGGTLNDFVFPSRKRLYEAHEHEAVYPPRSRVNHRHWPQAEDYGTHSLRRTKASIIYKATGKIRAVRILLGHAKIESTVLYLGVDVEDALELAKRTEV
;
A
#
# COMPACT_ATOMS: atom_id res chain seq x y z
N MET A 1 10.40 8.00 -11.43
CA MET A 1 10.77 6.89 -10.54
C MET A 1 10.05 5.65 -11.03
N GLN A 2 10.77 4.55 -11.30
CA GLN A 2 10.20 3.30 -11.78
C GLN A 2 10.32 2.24 -10.67
N PHE A 3 9.26 1.45 -10.48
CA PHE A 3 9.23 0.37 -9.51
C PHE A 3 8.90 -0.94 -10.21
N GLU A 4 9.58 -2.00 -9.78
CA GLU A 4 9.31 -3.34 -10.29
C GLU A 4 8.09 -3.95 -9.58
N ILE A 5 7.28 -4.68 -10.36
CA ILE A 5 6.17 -5.45 -9.83
C ILE A 5 6.71 -6.79 -9.33
N VAL A 6 6.61 -7.02 -8.03
CA VAL A 6 7.05 -8.26 -7.39
C VAL A 6 6.19 -9.45 -7.84
N GLU A 7 6.80 -10.64 -7.88
CA GLU A 7 6.16 -11.88 -8.36
C GLU A 7 4.79 -12.19 -7.75
N PRO A 8 4.55 -12.03 -6.43
CA PRO A 8 3.24 -12.30 -5.85
C PRO A 8 2.13 -11.40 -6.41
N ALA A 9 2.47 -10.18 -6.87
CA ALA A 9 1.53 -9.25 -7.48
C ALA A 9 1.44 -9.40 -9.00
N ARG A 10 2.48 -9.93 -9.65
CA ARG A 10 2.55 -10.09 -11.10
C ARG A 10 1.47 -11.05 -11.61
N LYS A 11 1.39 -12.25 -11.03
CA LYS A 11 0.42 -13.29 -11.44
C LYS A 11 -1.04 -12.82 -11.41
N PRO A 12 -1.58 -12.28 -10.29
CA PRO A 12 -2.96 -11.80 -10.27
C PRO A 12 -3.20 -10.60 -11.18
N LEU A 13 -2.19 -9.74 -11.37
CA LEU A 13 -2.30 -8.60 -12.29
C LEU A 13 -2.43 -9.06 -13.75
N VAL A 14 -1.64 -10.04 -14.18
CA VAL A 14 -1.73 -10.63 -15.53
C VAL A 14 -3.10 -11.26 -15.74
N ALA A 15 -3.55 -12.11 -14.80
CA ALA A 15 -4.87 -12.73 -14.87
C ALA A 15 -6.02 -11.70 -14.90
N TRP A 16 -5.87 -10.57 -14.19
CA TRP A 16 -6.82 -9.47 -14.26
C TRP A 16 -6.84 -8.79 -15.64
N LEU A 17 -5.66 -8.48 -16.19
CA LEU A 17 -5.54 -7.83 -17.50
C LEU A 17 -6.12 -8.70 -18.62
N GLU A 18 -5.86 -10.01 -18.59
CA GLU A 18 -6.45 -10.98 -19.51
C GLU A 18 -7.98 -10.99 -19.44
N ARG A 19 -8.55 -10.94 -18.22
CA ARG A 19 -9.99 -10.90 -18.01
C ARG A 19 -10.62 -9.56 -18.39
N ARG A 20 -9.92 -8.46 -18.14
CA ARG A 20 -10.39 -7.08 -18.38
C ARG A 20 -10.42 -6.77 -19.88
N GLY A 21 -9.49 -7.33 -20.67
CA GLY A 21 -9.38 -7.07 -22.11
C GLY A 21 -8.99 -5.62 -22.42
N GLY A 22 -9.25 -5.12 -23.63
CA GLY A 22 -8.98 -3.73 -24.01
C GLY A 22 -7.55 -3.46 -24.48
N THR A 23 -7.20 -2.18 -24.61
CA THR A 23 -5.95 -1.68 -25.18
C THR A 23 -5.01 -1.13 -24.10
N LEU A 24 -3.77 -0.85 -24.52
CA LEU A 24 -2.75 -0.21 -23.67
C LEU A 24 -3.11 1.23 -23.25
N ASN A 25 -4.04 1.87 -23.96
CA ASN A 25 -4.48 3.23 -23.66
C ASN A 25 -5.60 3.29 -22.61
N ASP A 26 -6.17 2.14 -22.24
CA ASP A 26 -7.25 2.06 -21.27
C ASP A 26 -6.72 2.00 -19.83
N PHE A 27 -7.48 2.53 -18.87
CA PHE A 27 -7.12 2.45 -17.44
C PHE A 27 -7.01 1.01 -16.94
N VAL A 28 -5.86 0.63 -16.37
CA VAL A 28 -5.61 -0.74 -15.83
C VAL A 28 -6.72 -1.20 -14.89
N PHE A 29 -7.22 -0.26 -14.09
CA PHE A 29 -8.42 -0.43 -13.27
C PHE A 29 -9.43 0.63 -13.73
N PRO A 30 -10.48 0.28 -14.50
CA PRO A 30 -11.51 1.23 -14.91
C PRO A 30 -12.56 1.45 -13.81
N SER A 31 -13.18 2.63 -13.76
CA SER A 31 -14.24 2.95 -12.80
C SER A 31 -15.47 2.05 -13.00
N ARG A 32 -16.13 1.70 -11.90
CA ARG A 32 -17.35 0.86 -11.90
C ARG A 32 -18.56 1.56 -12.48
N LYS A 33 -18.65 2.89 -12.32
CA LYS A 33 -19.81 3.70 -12.74
C LYS A 33 -19.64 4.29 -14.13
N ARG A 34 -18.40 4.50 -14.57
CA ARG A 34 -18.09 5.18 -15.83
C ARG A 34 -16.82 4.58 -16.42
N LEU A 35 -16.99 3.69 -17.40
CA LEU A 35 -15.91 2.85 -17.97
C LEU A 35 -14.73 3.64 -18.56
N TYR A 36 -14.89 4.95 -18.78
CA TYR A 36 -13.88 5.83 -19.38
C TYR A 36 -13.35 6.92 -18.43
N GLU A 37 -13.71 6.87 -17.14
CA GLU A 37 -13.19 7.84 -16.15
C GLU A 37 -12.23 7.17 -15.17
N ALA A 38 -11.22 7.94 -14.76
CA ALA A 38 -10.31 7.56 -13.71
C ALA A 38 -11.07 7.29 -12.40
N HIS A 39 -10.59 6.35 -11.59
CA HIS A 39 -11.11 6.19 -10.25
C HIS A 39 -10.83 7.43 -9.42
N GLU A 40 -11.87 8.01 -8.83
CA GLU A 40 -11.69 8.76 -7.59
C GLU A 40 -11.22 7.75 -6.52
N HIS A 41 -10.19 8.12 -5.76
CA HIS A 41 -9.37 7.26 -4.90
C HIS A 41 -10.15 6.32 -3.94
N GLU A 42 -11.43 6.57 -3.70
CA GLU A 42 -12.31 5.85 -2.79
C GLU A 42 -12.92 4.55 -3.40
N ALA A 43 -12.95 4.43 -4.73
CA ALA A 43 -13.64 3.32 -5.43
C ALA A 43 -12.81 2.02 -5.57
N VAL A 44 -11.57 1.99 -5.08
CA VAL A 44 -10.62 0.87 -5.24
C VAL A 44 -10.99 -0.35 -4.40
N TYR A 45 -11.80 -0.20 -3.35
CA TYR A 45 -12.22 -1.33 -2.51
C TYR A 45 -13.44 -2.07 -3.09
N PRO A 46 -13.42 -3.43 -3.17
CA PRO A 46 -14.58 -4.21 -3.60
C PRO A 46 -15.78 -3.99 -2.66
N PRO A 47 -17.03 -3.92 -3.17
CA PRO A 47 -18.19 -3.84 -2.29
C PRO A 47 -18.30 -5.13 -1.47
N ARG A 48 -18.83 -5.00 -0.24
CA ARG A 48 -19.11 -6.11 0.71
C ARG A 48 -19.63 -7.39 0.07
N SER A 49 -20.45 -7.30 -0.98
CA SER A 49 -21.13 -8.44 -1.61
C SER A 49 -20.23 -9.44 -2.36
N ARG A 50 -18.94 -9.14 -2.60
CA ARG A 50 -18.03 -10.04 -3.33
C ARG A 50 -16.81 -10.47 -2.54
N VAL A 51 -16.69 -10.00 -1.31
CA VAL A 51 -15.59 -10.37 -0.43
C VAL A 51 -16.08 -11.48 0.48
N ASN A 52 -15.41 -12.63 0.42
CA ASN A 52 -15.57 -13.68 1.40
C ASN A 52 -15.15 -13.15 2.79
N HIS A 53 -16.13 -12.77 3.61
CA HIS A 53 -15.93 -12.26 4.97
C HIS A 53 -15.27 -13.28 5.94
N ARG A 54 -15.10 -14.54 5.55
CA ARG A 54 -14.40 -15.55 6.36
C ARG A 54 -12.88 -15.37 6.34
N HIS A 55 -12.32 -14.72 5.32
CA HIS A 55 -10.86 -14.58 5.15
C HIS A 55 -10.38 -13.15 4.90
N TRP A 56 -11.28 -12.19 4.70
CA TRP A 56 -10.93 -10.80 4.44
C TRP A 56 -11.45 -9.87 5.55
N PRO A 57 -10.64 -8.91 6.02
CA PRO A 57 -11.07 -7.93 7.00
C PRO A 57 -12.23 -7.05 6.52
N GLN A 58 -13.05 -6.49 7.42
CA GLN A 58 -14.16 -5.63 6.98
C GLN A 58 -13.64 -4.40 6.24
N ALA A 59 -14.32 -4.01 5.16
CA ALA A 59 -13.89 -2.88 4.34
C ALA A 59 -13.91 -1.55 5.13
N GLU A 60 -14.73 -1.47 6.19
CA GLU A 60 -14.79 -0.32 7.10
C GLU A 60 -13.53 -0.13 7.94
N ASP A 61 -12.77 -1.20 8.17
CA ASP A 61 -11.54 -1.15 8.97
C ASP A 61 -10.33 -0.64 8.14
N TYR A 62 -10.50 -0.48 6.82
CA TYR A 62 -9.40 -0.16 5.89
C TYR A 62 -9.71 1.07 5.05
N GLY A 63 -8.99 2.16 5.30
CA GLY A 63 -8.97 3.33 4.44
C GLY A 63 -8.04 3.16 3.24
N THR A 64 -8.08 4.12 2.31
CA THR A 64 -7.23 4.17 1.10
C THR A 64 -5.72 4.17 1.41
N HIS A 65 -5.33 4.55 2.63
CA HIS A 65 -3.94 4.57 3.09
C HIS A 65 -3.53 3.34 3.90
N SER A 66 -4.46 2.48 4.34
CA SER A 66 -4.17 1.40 5.28
C SER A 66 -3.14 0.41 4.74
N LEU A 67 -3.32 -0.11 3.52
CA LEU A 67 -2.37 -1.05 2.90
C LEU A 67 -0.98 -0.43 2.69
N ARG A 68 -0.95 0.85 2.27
CA ARG A 68 0.31 1.59 2.06
C ARG A 68 1.06 1.76 3.37
N ARG A 69 0.36 2.11 4.46
CA ARG A 69 0.94 2.24 5.80
C ARG A 69 1.47 0.91 6.31
N THR A 70 0.66 -0.15 6.29
CA THR A 70 1.07 -1.48 6.78
C THR A 70 2.30 -2.01 6.06
N LYS A 71 2.35 -1.94 4.72
CA LYS A 71 3.51 -2.40 3.96
C LYS A 71 4.77 -1.63 4.33
N ALA A 72 4.68 -0.31 4.45
CA ALA A 72 5.81 0.52 4.84
C ALA A 72 6.30 0.25 6.28
N SER A 73 5.37 0.04 7.22
CA SER A 73 5.70 -0.33 8.61
C SER A 73 6.39 -1.69 8.69
N ILE A 74 5.96 -2.69 7.92
CA ILE A 74 6.64 -4.01 7.87
C ILE A 74 8.07 -3.87 7.33
N ILE A 75 8.25 -3.13 6.23
CA ILE A 75 9.59 -2.88 5.67
C ILE A 75 10.47 -2.14 6.68
N TYR A 76 9.91 -1.15 7.38
CA TYR A 76 10.64 -0.41 8.40
C TYR A 76 11.10 -1.31 9.53
N LYS A 77 10.18 -2.06 10.15
CA LYS A 77 10.50 -3.00 11.25
C LYS A 77 11.54 -4.05 10.85
N ALA A 78 11.52 -4.50 9.60
CA ALA A 78 12.48 -5.49 9.11
C ALA A 78 13.88 -4.92 8.82
N THR A 79 14.00 -3.61 8.54
CA THR A 79 15.24 -3.03 8.00
C THR A 79 15.85 -1.90 8.81
N GLY A 80 15.05 -1.16 9.59
CA GLY A 80 15.44 0.10 10.24
C GLY A 80 15.78 1.24 9.27
N LYS A 81 15.57 1.08 7.96
CA LYS A 81 16.06 2.04 6.94
C LYS A 81 15.02 3.10 6.59
N ILE A 82 14.83 4.10 7.47
CA ILE A 82 13.79 5.14 7.29
C ILE A 82 13.92 5.91 5.96
N ARG A 83 15.15 6.17 5.49
CA ARG A 83 15.39 6.85 4.20
C ARG A 83 14.92 6.03 3.00
N ALA A 84 15.08 4.71 3.04
CA ALA A 84 14.59 3.83 1.98
C ALA A 84 13.06 3.80 1.97
N VAL A 85 12.44 3.71 3.15
CA VAL A 85 10.97 3.75 3.28
C VAL A 85 10.39 5.07 2.80
N ARG A 86 11.04 6.22 3.09
CA ARG A 86 10.64 7.53 2.55
C ARG A 86 10.60 7.53 1.02
N ILE A 87 11.64 6.99 0.39
CA ILE A 87 11.77 6.90 -1.08
C ILE A 87 10.66 5.99 -1.64
N LEU A 88 10.41 4.84 -1.02
CA LEU A 88 9.32 3.92 -1.41
C LEU A 88 7.93 4.56 -1.27
N LEU A 89 7.74 5.40 -0.26
CA LEU A 89 6.51 6.16 -0.06
C LEU A 89 6.45 7.42 -0.92
N GLY A 90 7.52 7.82 -1.61
CA GLY A 90 7.54 9.08 -2.36
C GLY A 90 7.30 10.32 -1.50
N HIS A 91 7.64 10.29 -0.20
CA HIS A 91 7.54 11.44 0.67
C HIS A 91 8.70 12.41 0.42
N ALA A 92 8.41 13.72 0.36
CA ALA A 92 9.44 14.74 0.21
C ALA A 92 10.36 14.83 1.44
N LYS A 93 9.77 14.66 2.62
CA LYS A 93 10.39 14.90 3.94
C LYS A 93 10.49 13.61 4.75
N ILE A 94 11.56 13.45 5.52
CA ILE A 94 11.74 12.28 6.40
C ILE A 94 10.71 12.34 7.54
N GLU A 95 10.44 13.54 8.03
CA GLU A 95 9.50 13.85 9.11
C GLU A 95 8.09 13.34 8.77
N SER A 96 7.65 13.54 7.52
CA SER A 96 6.37 12.98 7.04
C SER A 96 6.33 11.46 7.10
N THR A 97 7.47 10.79 6.92
CA THR A 97 7.55 9.32 7.01
C THR A 97 7.55 8.85 8.45
N VAL A 98 8.24 9.55 9.35
CA VAL A 98 8.24 9.26 10.78
C VAL A 98 6.82 9.37 11.36
N LEU A 99 6.12 10.48 11.08
CA LEU A 99 4.72 10.68 11.48
C LEU A 99 3.78 9.64 10.84
N TYR A 100 3.99 9.31 9.57
CA TYR A 100 3.16 8.33 8.85
C TYR A 100 3.31 6.91 9.41
N LEU A 101 4.50 6.54 9.87
CA LEU A 101 4.75 5.23 10.47
C LEU A 101 4.45 5.22 11.98
N GLY A 102 4.44 6.38 12.65
CA GLY A 102 4.24 6.52 14.09
C GLY A 102 5.45 6.07 14.90
N VAL A 103 6.66 6.36 14.41
CA VAL A 103 7.92 5.74 14.87
C VAL A 103 8.58 6.44 16.07
N ASP A 104 8.03 7.57 16.52
CA ASP A 104 8.69 8.43 17.52
C ASP A 104 8.93 7.78 18.90
N VAL A 105 8.15 6.76 19.30
CA VAL A 105 8.25 6.16 20.65
C VAL A 105 8.93 4.79 20.63
N GLU A 106 8.56 3.88 19.73
CA GLU A 106 9.15 2.54 19.66
C GLU A 106 10.66 2.55 19.39
N ASP A 107 11.13 3.41 18.48
CA ASP A 107 12.56 3.47 18.13
C ASP A 107 13.41 4.05 19.25
N ALA A 108 12.90 5.07 19.95
CA ALA A 108 13.58 5.65 21.11
C ALA A 108 13.75 4.58 22.21
N LEU A 109 12.72 3.75 22.42
CA LEU A 109 12.75 2.66 23.38
C LEU A 109 13.70 1.52 22.95
N GLU A 110 13.72 1.16 21.67
CA GLU A 110 14.61 0.12 21.14
C GLU A 110 16.08 0.55 21.15
N LEU A 111 16.36 1.81 20.81
CA LEU A 111 17.68 2.42 20.98
C LEU A 111 18.11 2.40 22.44
N ALA A 112 17.27 2.88 23.36
CA ALA A 112 17.56 2.86 24.80
C ALA A 112 17.88 1.46 25.33
N LYS A 113 17.20 0.41 24.84
CA LYS A 113 17.48 -0.99 25.22
C LYS A 113 18.80 -1.54 24.66
N ARG A 114 19.27 -1.03 23.51
CA ARG A 114 20.51 -1.51 22.86
C ARG A 114 21.75 -0.77 23.33
N THR A 115 21.61 0.45 23.83
CA THR A 115 22.67 1.19 24.53
C THR A 115 22.59 0.90 26.02
N GLU A 116 23.05 -0.27 26.44
CA GLU A 116 23.54 -0.45 27.81
C GLU A 116 24.94 0.18 27.88
N VAL A 117 25.12 1.14 28.80
CA VAL A 117 26.43 1.62 29.25
C VAL A 117 26.76 0.90 30.54
#